data_AF-A0A925Z3Y2-F1
#
_entry.id   AF-A0A925Z3Y2-F1
#
_cell.length_a   1.000
_cell.length_b   1.000
_cell.length_c   1.000
_cell.angle_alpha   90.00
_cell.angle_beta   90.00
_cell.angle_gamma   90.00
#
_symmetry.space_group_name_H-M   'P 1'
#
loop_
_entity.id
_entity.type
_entity.pdbx_description
1 polymer ?
#
loop_
_entity_poly.entity_id
_entity_poly.type
_entity_poly.pdbx_seq_one_letter_code
_entity_poly.pdbx_strand_id
1 'polypeptide(L)' 'LGEAPWEDFPQAKEWYARIKSRPSFRSLLADRVPGLPPQPVYANLDF' A
#
# COMPACT_ATOMS: atom_id res chain seq x y z
N LEU A 1 -8.44 1.97 -9.77
CA LEU A 1 -8.33 2.32 -8.34
C LEU A 1 -8.87 1.12 -7.59
N GLY A 2 -8.02 0.27 -7.04
CA GLY A 2 -7.62 0.43 -5.65
C GLY A 2 -8.68 -0.27 -4.80
N GLU A 3 -8.47 -1.53 -4.47
CA GLU A 3 -9.43 -2.38 -3.72
C GLU A 3 -9.81 -1.80 -2.35
N ALA A 4 -9.03 -0.83 -1.85
CA ALA A 4 -9.32 -0.09 -0.63
C ALA A 4 -9.76 1.35 -0.96
N PRO A 5 -10.95 1.78 -0.51
CA PRO A 5 -11.48 3.13 -0.72
C PRO A 5 -10.83 4.14 0.24
N TRP A 6 -9.53 4.41 0.07
CA TRP A 6 -8.74 5.24 1.00
C TRP A 6 -9.27 6.67 1.19
N GLU A 7 -9.92 7.22 0.17
CA GLU A 7 -10.52 8.57 0.22
C GLU A 7 -11.73 8.65 1.16
N ASP A 8 -12.46 7.55 1.33
CA ASP A 8 -13.62 7.47 2.23
C ASP A 8 -13.18 7.27 3.70
N PHE A 9 -11.92 6.86 3.93
CA PHE A 9 -11.39 6.50 5.25
C PHE A 9 -10.01 7.15 5.52
N PRO A 10 -9.95 8.48 5.70
CA PRO A 10 -8.68 9.20 5.85
C PRO A 10 -7.86 8.77 7.08
N GLN A 11 -8.51 8.37 8.17
CA GLN A 11 -7.83 7.87 9.38
C GLN A 11 -7.17 6.51 9.15
N ALA A 12 -7.83 5.62 8.42
CA ALA A 12 -7.28 4.31 8.06
C ALA A 12 -6.12 4.47 7.07
N LYS A 13 -6.25 5.40 6.12
CA LYS A 13 -5.20 5.80 5.17
C LYS A 13 -3.93 6.25 5.90
N GLU A 14 -4.06 7.18 6.85
CA GLU A 14 -2.94 7.69 7.63
C GLU A 14 -2.29 6.60 8.50
N TRP A 15 -3.09 5.79 9.20
CA TRP A 15 -2.58 4.66 9.97
C TRP A 15 -1.80 3.68 9.09
N TYR A 16 -2.37 3.30 7.94
CA TYR A 16 -1.74 2.33 7.04
C TYR A 16 -0.46 2.88 6.41
N ALA A 17 -0.42 4.16 6.03
CA ALA A 17 0.82 4.82 5.56
C ALA A 17 1.95 4.74 6.60
N ARG A 18 1.63 4.92 7.89
CA ARG A 18 2.60 4.76 9.00
C ARG A 18 3.08 3.31 9.18
N ILE A 19 2.21 2.32 9.00
CA ILE A 19 2.60 0.90 9.08
C ILE A 19 3.47 0.51 7.87
N LYS A 20 3.07 0.95 6.68
CA LYS A 20 3.72 0.64 5.40
C LYS A 20 5.13 1.24 5.26
N SER A 21 5.43 2.34 5.94
CA SER A 21 6.76 2.98 5.93
C SER A 21 7.82 2.24 6.75
N ARG A 22 7.42 1.25 7.57
CA ARG A 22 8.34 0.51 8.44
C ARG A 22 9.27 -0.42 7.63
N PRO A 23 10.55 -0.58 8.01
CA PRO A 23 11.47 -1.49 7.32
C PRO A 23 10.96 -2.93 7.20
N SER A 24 10.22 -3.41 8.20
CA SER A 24 9.61 -4.75 8.22
C SER A 24 8.57 -4.96 7.11
N PHE A 25 8.00 -3.89 6.56
CA PHE A 25 6.98 -3.97 5.52
C PHE A 25 7.58 -4.03 4.10
N ARG A 26 8.88 -3.75 3.96
CA ARG A 26 9.55 -3.68 2.65
C ARG A 26 9.51 -5.00 1.89
N SER A 27 9.62 -6.14 2.56
CA SER A 27 9.51 -7.46 1.92
C SER A 27 8.13 -7.65 1.29
N LEU A 28 7.07 -7.31 2.02
CA LEU A 28 5.69 -7.40 1.52
C LEU A 28 5.45 -6.47 0.32
N LEU A 29 6.02 -5.27 0.33
CA LEU A 29 5.91 -4.34 -0.81
C LEU A 29 6.73 -4.78 -2.04
N ALA A 30 7.79 -5.55 -1.80
CA ALA A 30 8.64 -6.13 -2.83
C ALA A 30 8.04 -7.42 -3.42
N ASP A 31 7.05 -8.03 -2.77
CA ASP A 31 6.41 -9.24 -3.28
C ASP A 31 5.76 -8.98 -4.64
N ARG A 32 5.93 -9.98 -5.53
CA ARG A 32 5.39 -9.99 -6.88
C ARG A 32 4.73 -11.34 -7.10
N VAL A 33 3.45 -11.32 -7.42
CA VAL A 33 2.68 -12.52 -7.77
C VAL A 33 2.66 -12.65 -9.29
N PRO A 34 3.13 -13.78 -9.87
CA PRO A 34 3.07 -14.00 -11.31
C PRO A 34 1.65 -13.83 -11.85
N GLY A 35 1.48 -13.02 -12.91
CA GLY A 35 0.18 -12.73 -13.52
C GLY A 35 -0.65 -11.65 -12.81
N LEU A 36 -0.21 -11.14 -11.67
CA LEU A 36 -0.87 -10.07 -10.89
C LEU A 36 0.11 -8.91 -10.67
N PRO A 37 0.27 -8.01 -11.66
CA PRO A 37 1.07 -6.82 -11.47
C PRO A 37 0.45 -5.96 -10.37
N PRO A 38 1.23 -5.49 -9.39
CA PRO A 38 0.71 -4.62 -8.34
C PRO A 38 0.21 -3.30 -8.94
N GLN A 39 -0.78 -2.68 -8.29
CA GLN A 39 -1.22 -1.33 -8.65
C GLN A 39 -0.01 -0.36 -8.60
N PRO A 40 0.10 0.64 -9.49
CA PRO A 40 1.26 1.57 -9.52
C PRO A 40 1.51 2.28 -8.19
N VAL A 41 0.44 2.47 -7.43
CA VAL A 41 0.40 3.15 -6.13
C VAL A 41 0.78 2.22 -4.96
N TYR A 42 0.89 0.91 -5.22
CA TYR A 42 1.12 -0.11 -4.20
C TYR A 42 2.45 0.07 -3.44
N ALA A 43 3.48 0.60 -4.08
CA ALA A 43 4.76 0.91 -3.42
C ALA A 43 4.90 2.39 -3.02
N ASN A 44 3.99 3.26 -3.46
CA ASN A 44 4.01 4.66 -3.07
C ASN A 44 3.64 4.77 -1.59
N LEU A 45 4.39 5.54 -0.80
CA LEU A 45 4.11 5.77 0.61
C LEU A 45 3.19 6.97 0.85
N ASP A 46 3.04 7.85 -0.15
CA ASP A 46 2.30 9.12 -0.08
C ASP A 46 1.00 9.09 -0.92
N PHE A 47 0.34 7.94 -0.97
CA PHE A 47 -0.89 7.77 -1.73
C PHE A 47 -2.13 8.17 -0.97
#